data_AF-A0A937PPF4-F1
#
_entry.id   AF-A0A937PPF4-F1
#
_cell.length_a   1.000
_cell.length_b   1.000
_cell.length_c   1.000
_cell.angle_alpha   90.00
_cell.angle_beta   90.00
_cell.angle_gamma   90.00
#
_symmetry.space_group_name_H-M   'P 1'
#
loop_
_entity.id
_entity.type
_entity.pdbx_description
1 polymer ?
#
loop_
_entity_poly.entity_id
_entity_poly.type
_entity_poly.pdbx_seq_one_letter_code
_entity_poly.pdbx_strand_id
1 'polypeptide(L)' 'MEQGESKNEKFKRIATKRVQNAISKIECIGNLSSSAYQYSQEEVDKIFSTLGQTLENTRKLFSPRQVVENKFEL' A
#
# COMPACT_ATOMS: atom_id res chain seq x y z
N MET A 1 -12.19 21.84 6.07
CA MET A 1 -11.47 21.74 4.79
C MET A 1 -10.93 23.13 4.51
N GLU A 2 -9.61 23.30 4.42
CA GLU A 2 -9.01 24.61 4.15
C GLU A 2 -9.21 24.96 2.68
N GLN A 3 -9.88 26.08 2.41
CA GLN A 3 -10.03 26.63 1.06
C GLN A 3 -8.69 27.27 0.66
N GLY A 4 -7.98 26.68 -0.31
CA GLY A 4 -6.74 27.24 -0.86
C GLY A 4 -5.63 26.24 -1.21
N GLU A 5 -5.75 24.97 -0.84
CA GLU A 5 -4.68 23.98 -1.14
C GLU A 5 -4.55 23.69 -2.64
N SER A 6 -3.32 23.68 -3.16
CA SER A 6 -3.04 23.17 -4.51
C SER A 6 -3.28 21.66 -4.58
N LYS A 7 -3.46 21.13 -5.80
CA LYS A 7 -3.61 19.67 -6.02
C LYS A 7 -2.45 18.87 -5.41
N ASN A 8 -1.23 19.43 -5.42
CA ASN A 8 -0.04 18.81 -4.85
C ASN A 8 -0.09 18.82 -3.31
N GLU A 9 -0.46 19.93 -2.70
CA GLU A 9 -0.59 20.03 -1.24
C GLU A 9 -1.70 19.12 -0.71
N LYS A 10 -2.83 19.07 -1.41
CA LYS A 10 -3.91 18.12 -1.13
C LYS A 10 -3.42 16.67 -1.21
N PHE A 11 -2.64 16.34 -2.25
CA PHE A 11 -2.05 15.01 -2.39
C PHE A 11 -1.13 14.70 -1.22
N LYS A 12 -0.18 15.58 -0.88
CA LYS A 12 0.75 15.40 0.25
C LYS A 12 -0.02 15.21 1.56
N ARG A 13 -0.99 16.07 1.87
CA ARG A 13 -1.79 15.98 3.11
C ARG A 13 -2.54 14.65 3.23
N ILE A 14 -3.22 14.23 2.15
CA ILE A 14 -3.96 12.97 2.13
C ILE A 14 -3.02 11.77 2.16
N ALA A 15 -1.92 11.83 1.41
CA ALA A 15 -0.91 10.77 1.35
C ALA A 15 -0.26 10.56 2.72
N THR A 16 0.22 11.62 3.38
CA THR A 16 0.80 11.55 4.73
C THR A 16 -0.16 10.89 5.71
N LYS A 17 -1.43 11.31 5.74
CA LYS A 17 -2.43 10.69 6.62
C LYS A 17 -2.65 9.21 6.31
N ARG A 18 -2.70 8.83 5.03
CA ARG A 18 -2.89 7.44 4.61
C ARG A 18 -1.69 6.57 4.94
N VAL A 19 -0.48 7.07 4.72
CA VAL A 19 0.78 6.37 5.06
C VAL A 19 0.87 6.17 6.56
N GLN A 20 0.59 7.19 7.36
CA GLN A 20 0.61 7.07 8.82
C GLN A 20 -0.39 6.00 9.30
N ASN A 21 -1.62 6.02 8.78
CA ASN A 21 -2.60 5.01 9.12
C ASN A 21 -2.16 3.60 8.72
N ALA A 22 -1.53 3.44 7.54
CA ALA A 22 -1.01 2.16 7.09
C ALA A 22 0.10 1.64 8.02
N ILE A 23 1.04 2.52 8.41
CA ILE A 23 2.10 2.19 9.38
C ILE A 23 1.48 1.70 10.69
N SER A 24 0.53 2.45 11.27
CA SER A 24 -0.12 2.04 12.52
C SER A 24 -0.84 0.69 12.40
N LYS A 25 -1.43 0.37 11.24
CA LYS A 25 -2.04 -0.95 11.01
C LYS A 25 -1.01 -2.06 10.92
N ILE A 26 0.14 -1.81 10.28
CA ILE A 26 1.25 -2.77 10.22
C ILE A 26 1.82 -3.00 11.62
N GLU A 27 1.98 -1.96 12.44
CA GLU A 27 2.40 -2.09 13.84
C GLU A 27 1.41 -2.93 14.66
N CYS A 28 0.09 -2.73 14.48
CA CYS A 28 -0.91 -3.60 15.11
C CYS A 28 -0.76 -5.07 14.70
N ILE A 29 -0.42 -5.36 13.44
CA ILE A 29 -0.12 -6.73 12.99
C ILE A 29 1.15 -7.24 13.68
N GLY A 30 2.18 -6.39 13.83
CA GLY A 30 3.39 -6.72 14.58
C GLY A 30 3.10 -7.12 16.03
N ASN A 31 2.13 -6.47 16.69
CA ASN A 31 1.74 -6.82 18.07
C ASN A 31 1.14 -8.24 18.20
N LEU A 32 0.72 -8.87 17.10
CA LEU A 32 0.28 -10.26 17.08
C LEU A 32 1.45 -11.24 17.27
N SER A 33 2.71 -10.79 17.15
CA SER A 33 3.88 -11.62 17.43
C SER A 33 4.08 -11.90 18.92
N SER A 34 3.25 -11.30 19.80
CA SER A 34 3.32 -11.49 21.24
C SER A 34 2.93 -12.90 21.66
N SER A 35 3.42 -13.32 22.83
CA SER A 35 3.15 -14.65 23.41
C SER A 35 1.67 -14.89 23.77
N ALA A 36 0.80 -13.88 23.61
CA ALA A 36 -0.63 -14.00 23.79
C ALA A 36 -1.32 -14.73 22.62
N TYR A 37 -0.63 -14.88 21.48
CA TYR A 37 -1.17 -15.49 20.28
C TYR A 37 -0.34 -16.69 19.84
N GLN A 38 -1.01 -17.70 19.30
CA GLN A 38 -0.38 -18.83 18.64
C GLN A 38 -0.56 -18.65 17.14
N TYR A 39 0.55 -18.78 16.41
CA TYR A 39 0.60 -18.69 14.95
C TYR A 39 1.62 -19.67 14.42
N SER A 40 1.38 -20.13 13.20
CA SER A 40 2.32 -20.90 12.40
C SER A 40 3.14 -19.97 11.50
N GLN A 41 4.31 -20.44 11.08
CA GLN A 41 5.13 -19.72 10.10
C GLN A 41 4.38 -19.51 8.78
N GLU A 42 3.57 -20.48 8.35
CA GLU A 42 2.77 -20.37 7.13
C GLU A 42 1.72 -19.24 7.19
N GLU A 43 1.11 -19.02 8.36
CA GLU A 43 0.16 -17.92 8.55
C GLU A 43 0.86 -16.56 8.49
N VAL A 44 2.05 -16.45 9.11
CA VAL A 44 2.88 -15.26 9.04
C VAL A 44 3.28 -14.96 7.59
N ASP A 45 3.75 -15.97 6.86
CA ASP A 45 4.17 -15.83 5.47
C ASP A 45 2.99 -15.41 4.57
N LYS A 46 1.78 -15.97 4.79
CA LYS A 46 0.57 -15.56 4.06
C LYS A 46 0.20 -14.10 4.32
N ILE A 47 0.32 -13.62 5.57
CA ILE A 47 0.06 -12.22 5.93
C ILE A 47 1.00 -11.30 5.14
N PHE A 48 2.31 -11.54 5.22
CA PHE A 48 3.29 -10.67 4.59
C PHE A 48 3.31 -10.79 3.06
N SER A 49 3.06 -11.97 2.50
CA SER A 49 2.91 -12.16 1.06
C SER A 49 1.73 -11.35 0.51
N THR A 50 0.58 -11.39 1.20
CA THR A 50 -0.62 -10.63 0.80
C THR A 50 -0.39 -9.12 0.89
N LEU A 51 0.27 -8.65 1.97
CA LEU A 51 0.63 -7.24 2.13
C LEU A 51 1.61 -6.79 1.03
N GLY A 52 2.64 -7.58 0.75
CA GLY A 52 3.61 -7.31 -0.30
C GLY A 52 2.97 -7.20 -1.68
N GLN A 53 2.11 -8.14 -2.04
CA GLN A 53 1.38 -8.12 -3.31
C GLN A 53 0.46 -6.89 -3.42
N THR A 54 -0.21 -6.52 -2.33
CA THR A 54 -1.05 -5.32 -2.28
C THR A 54 -0.23 -4.04 -2.49
N LEU A 55 0.94 -3.95 -1.85
CA LEU A 55 1.87 -2.83 -2.04
C LEU A 55 2.38 -2.74 -3.47
N GLU A 56 2.77 -3.87 -4.06
CA GLU A 56 3.27 -3.92 -5.43
C GLU A 56 2.19 -3.50 -6.44
N ASN A 57 0.97 -4.03 -6.29
CA ASN A 57 -0.16 -3.67 -7.14
C ASN A 57 -0.51 -2.18 -7.01
N THR A 58 -0.48 -1.64 -5.80
CA THR A 58 -0.72 -0.21 -5.57
C THR A 58 0.39 0.64 -6.20
N ARG A 59 1.65 0.22 -6.08
CA ARG A 59 2.80 0.91 -6.69
C ARG A 59 2.68 0.96 -8.22
N LYS A 60 2.20 -0.12 -8.86
CA LYS A 60 1.95 -0.16 -10.31
C LYS A 60 0.96 0.92 -10.78
N LEU A 61 0.03 1.36 -9.94
CA LEU A 61 -0.90 2.46 -10.28
C LEU A 61 -0.22 3.83 -10.35
N PHE A 62 0.94 4.01 -9.69
CA PHE A 62 1.75 5.23 -9.77
C PHE A 62 2.73 5.19 -10.94
N SER A 63 2.96 4.02 -11.56
CA SER A 63 3.71 3.93 -12.80
C SER A 63 2.90 4.59 -13.92
N PRO A 64 3.53 5.38 -14.80
CA PRO A 64 2.84 5.90 -15.97
C PRO A 64 2.27 4.72 -16.75
N ARG A 65 0.98 4.80 -17.11
CA ARG A 65 0.33 3.84 -18.01
C ARG A 65 1.21 3.78 -19.26
N GLN A 66 1.95 2.70 -19.44
CA GLN A 66 2.56 2.39 -20.72
C GLN A 66 1.38 2.25 -21.67
N VAL A 67 1.15 3.26 -22.52
CA VAL A 67 0.23 3.14 -23.63
C VAL A 67 0.87 2.07 -24.51
N VAL A 68 0.43 0.82 -24.36
CA VAL A 68 0.80 -0.23 -25.30
C VAL A 68 0.07 0.13 -26.57
N GLU A 69 0.72 0.91 -27.43
CA GLU A 69 0.36 1.01 -28.84
C GLU A 69 0.52 -0.40 -29.41
N ASN A 70 -0.58 -1.17 -29.43
CA ASN A 70 -0.68 -2.37 -30.24
C ASN A 70 -0.65 -1.94 -31.71
N LYS A 71 0.56 -1.68 -32.24
CA LYS A 71 0.80 -1.72 -33.67
C LYS A 71 0.90 -3.19 -34.06
N PHE A 72 -0.25 -3.76 -34.38
CA PHE A 72 -0.33 -5.02 -35.10
C PHE A 72 0.03 -4.71 -36.56
N GLU A 73 1.19 -5.19 -37.01
CA GLU A 73 1.55 -5.22 -38.43
C GLU A 73 1.58 -6.67 -38.89
N LEU A 74 1.11 -6.89 -40.13
CA LEU A 74 0.88 -8.20 -40.75
C LEU A 74 2.18 -8.87 -41.19
#